data_AF-A0A0G0T7N4-F1
#
_entry.id   AF-A0A0G0T7N4-F1
#
_cell.length_a   1.000
_cell.length_b   1.000
_cell.length_c   1.000
_cell.angle_alpha   90.00
_cell.angle_beta   90.00
_cell.angle_gamma   90.00
#
_symmetry.space_group_name_H-M   'P 1'
#
loop_
_entity.id
_entity.type
_entity.pdbx_description
1 polymer ?
#
loop_
_entity_poly.entity_id
_entity_poly.type
_entity_poly.pdbx_seq_one_letter_code
_entity_poly.pdbx_strand_id
1 'polypeptide(L)'
;MNNKRILICLYSDANFLALSILESLLSKNSYVGVVTDDVEKWKEITGYESFSEFITLRSIATSKQFVIFPFEIFSSKEDLFINNSENLSVIYIGDLLGPRIDLDSNLLMNQTINQIFEKRVGGFATEEVLYPMFVGDVAKTITKWLFSFGPYGNKLLLLGPPVSASIFGEANQKIVNNVNLKYKQSGRPRTLPRNLEKQELPVNLNFALLETYKWLTRTSSQKRLTEKKKERHKHSKYLLPVTLTFLFIFILPLLTIGSSFGVLYLSYKDMLRGKTETVRNKILIAKTLFTVGERVSGVFAYVPGLRGIYRETGFVSRVGRTFVDTAGTAMSLIKISNETFNNVLGDSVYNPSTASQEISNEMNQLYQDTSNLQTLVLDAQKLNVWSAKYLLSKVNFDKVKNYFKQGKVLAANLPSILGKDKRKTYLVLFHRLNRSDII
;
A
#
# COMPACT_ATOMS: atom_id res chain seq x y z
N MET A 1 -8.05 23.25 3.11
CA MET A 1 -7.04 23.66 4.11
C MET A 1 -5.67 23.23 3.62
N ASN A 2 -4.78 24.18 3.30
CA ASN A 2 -3.39 23.87 2.94
C ASN A 2 -2.70 23.27 4.17
N ASN A 3 -2.41 21.97 4.12
CA ASN A 3 -1.74 21.26 5.20
C ASN A 3 -0.27 21.72 5.21
N LYS A 4 0.03 22.81 5.94
CA LYS A 4 1.39 23.32 6.08
C LYS A 4 2.24 22.24 6.75
N ARG A 5 3.09 21.58 5.97
CA ARG A 5 4.05 20.60 6.49
C ARG A 5 5.06 21.34 7.37
N ILE A 6 5.34 20.77 8.54
CA ILE A 6 6.31 21.32 9.49
C ILE A 6 7.71 20.87 9.04
N LEU A 7 8.64 21.82 8.99
CA LEU A 7 10.05 21.56 8.76
C LEU A 7 10.75 21.34 10.10
N ILE A 8 11.48 20.23 10.22
CA ILE A 8 12.20 19.83 11.43
C ILE A 8 13.65 19.57 11.04
N CYS A 9 14.59 20.08 11.84
CA CYS A 9 16.01 19.85 11.64
C CYS A 9 16.53 18.87 12.70
N LEU A 10 17.15 17.78 12.29
CA LEU A 10 17.77 16.78 13.14
C LEU A 10 19.29 16.89 13.03
N TYR A 11 19.94 17.36 14.09
CA TYR A 11 21.40 17.49 14.18
C TYR A 11 21.96 16.24 14.86
N SER A 12 22.41 15.27 14.07
CA SER A 12 22.93 14.02 14.60
C SER A 12 23.62 13.20 13.52
N ASP A 13 24.70 12.53 13.89
CA ASP A 13 25.18 11.40 13.11
C ASP A 13 24.22 10.23 13.16
N ALA A 14 24.37 9.32 12.21
CA ALA A 14 23.51 8.16 12.08
C ALA A 14 23.72 7.22 13.27
N ASN A 15 22.84 7.36 14.25
CA ASN A 15 22.68 6.44 15.37
C ASN A 15 21.22 5.97 15.44
N PHE A 16 20.99 4.91 16.21
CA PHE A 16 19.71 4.20 16.21
C PHE A 16 18.56 5.00 16.82
N LEU A 17 18.84 5.91 17.76
CA LEU A 17 17.83 6.84 18.27
C LEU A 17 17.47 7.88 17.22
N ALA A 18 18.45 8.54 16.61
CA ALA A 18 18.26 9.55 15.57
C ALA A 18 17.46 9.01 14.40
N LEU A 19 17.75 7.78 13.97
CA LEU A 19 17.00 7.11 12.92
C LEU A 19 15.55 6.80 13.34
N SER A 20 15.34 6.34 14.58
CA SER A 20 13.99 6.08 15.09
C SER A 20 13.17 7.37 15.19
N ILE A 21 13.81 8.49 15.56
CA ILE A 21 13.19 9.83 15.55
C ILE A 21 12.84 10.22 14.11
N LEU A 22 13.77 10.08 13.16
CA LEU A 22 13.52 10.37 11.74
C LEU A 22 12.31 9.59 11.20
N GLU A 23 12.27 8.27 11.40
CA GLU A 23 11.15 7.42 10.97
C GLU A 23 9.82 7.87 11.60
N SER A 24 9.84 8.21 12.89
CA SER A 24 8.68 8.74 13.60
C SER A 24 8.20 10.09 13.03
N LEU A 25 9.10 11.02 12.73
CA LEU A 25 8.78 12.33 12.14
C LEU A 25 8.22 12.20 10.71
N LEU A 26 8.82 11.32 9.90
CA LEU A 26 8.35 11.04 8.53
C LEU A 26 6.95 10.41 8.54
N SER A 27 6.65 9.55 9.50
CA SER A 27 5.30 8.97 9.67
C SER A 27 4.21 10.02 9.96
N LYS A 28 4.62 11.20 10.45
CA LYS A 28 3.75 12.37 10.69
C LYS A 28 3.70 13.34 9.52
N ASN A 29 4.19 12.94 8.34
CA ASN A 29 4.19 13.75 7.11
C ASN A 29 4.95 15.08 7.26
N SER A 30 6.06 15.05 8.03
CA SER A 30 6.94 16.20 8.25
C SER A 30 8.05 16.25 7.22
N TYR A 31 8.58 17.44 6.94
CA TYR A 31 9.86 17.57 6.26
C TYR A 31 10.98 17.52 7.28
N VAL A 32 11.94 16.62 7.11
CA VAL A 32 13.06 16.48 8.03
C VAL A 32 14.35 16.78 7.28
N GLY A 33 15.05 17.85 7.67
CA GLY A 33 16.42 18.10 7.26
C GLY A 33 17.36 17.46 8.29
N VAL A 34 18.27 16.61 7.85
CA VAL A 34 19.29 16.01 8.72
C VAL A 34 20.60 16.76 8.51
N VAL A 35 21.24 17.16 9.60
CA VAL A 35 22.56 17.79 9.62
C VAL A 35 23.49 16.83 10.35
N THR A 36 24.55 16.42 9.67
CA THR A 36 25.44 15.33 10.07
C THR A 36 26.80 15.53 9.43
N ASP A 37 27.86 15.04 10.09
CA ASP A 37 29.20 15.05 9.53
C ASP A 37 29.45 13.82 8.62
N ASP A 38 28.62 12.79 8.74
CA ASP A 38 28.73 11.52 8.01
C ASP A 38 27.47 11.22 7.17
N VAL A 39 27.37 11.90 6.03
CA VAL A 39 26.26 11.75 5.08
C VAL A 39 26.20 10.33 4.49
N GLU A 40 27.34 9.69 4.27
CA GLU A 40 27.41 8.37 3.64
C GLU A 40 26.84 7.29 4.56
N LYS A 41 27.11 7.35 5.87
CA LYS A 41 26.50 6.43 6.84
C LYS A 41 24.98 6.60 6.91
N TRP A 42 24.46 7.82 6.79
CA TRP A 42 23.01 8.05 6.70
C TRP A 42 22.40 7.46 5.43
N LYS A 43 23.06 7.63 4.28
CA LYS A 43 22.61 7.02 3.00
C LYS A 43 22.62 5.49 3.09
N GLU A 44 23.67 4.89 3.64
CA GLU A 44 23.81 3.44 3.81
C GLU A 44 22.66 2.88 4.66
N ILE A 45 22.37 3.52 5.80
CA ILE A 45 21.41 3.01 6.77
C ILE A 45 19.95 3.25 6.33
N THR A 46 19.66 4.36 5.66
CA THR A 46 18.28 4.72 5.28
C THR A 46 17.89 4.26 3.87
N GLY A 47 18.84 4.12 2.96
CA GLY A 47 18.59 3.86 1.54
C GLY A 47 18.02 5.07 0.77
N TYR A 48 17.98 6.26 1.38
CA TYR A 48 17.55 7.47 0.68
C TYR A 48 18.72 8.08 -0.10
N GLU A 49 18.64 8.10 -1.42
CA GLU A 49 19.66 8.72 -2.29
C GLU A 49 19.61 10.26 -2.27
N SER A 50 18.47 10.84 -1.89
CA SER A 50 18.21 12.28 -1.98
C SER A 50 18.60 13.08 -0.72
N PHE A 51 19.80 12.87 -0.19
CA PHE A 51 20.40 13.81 0.77
C PHE A 51 21.04 14.96 -0.03
N SER A 52 20.28 16.03 -0.27
CA SER A 52 20.83 17.28 -0.80
C SER A 52 21.41 18.12 0.35
N GLU A 53 22.61 18.68 0.18
CA GLU A 53 23.21 19.64 1.10
C GLU A 53 22.20 20.76 1.42
N PHE A 54 21.73 20.81 2.66
CA PHE A 54 20.84 21.86 3.14
C PHE A 54 21.65 22.78 4.05
N ILE A 55 22.19 23.86 3.50
CA ILE A 55 22.84 24.92 4.28
C ILE A 55 22.14 26.25 4.00
N THR A 56 21.33 26.72 4.96
CA THR A 56 21.64 27.96 5.69
C THR A 56 20.71 28.08 6.92
N LEU A 57 21.32 28.01 8.09
CA LEU A 57 20.72 28.21 9.40
C LEU A 57 20.27 29.66 9.59
N ARG A 58 19.01 29.99 9.28
CA ARG A 58 18.37 31.23 9.72
C ARG A 58 17.31 30.95 10.80
N SER A 59 17.60 31.45 12.00
CA SER A 59 16.78 31.50 13.23
C SER A 59 16.67 30.21 14.07
N ILE A 60 17.80 29.80 14.66
CA ILE A 60 17.79 28.88 15.83
C ILE A 60 17.07 29.54 17.02
N ALA A 61 17.23 30.85 17.22
CA ALA A 61 16.80 31.53 18.44
C ALA A 61 15.29 31.47 18.77
N THR A 62 14.42 31.22 17.78
CA THR A 62 12.95 31.19 17.97
C THR A 62 12.33 29.81 17.80
N SER A 63 13.12 28.77 17.53
CA SER A 63 12.61 27.41 17.31
C SER A 63 12.53 26.62 18.62
N LYS A 64 11.57 25.71 18.70
CA LYS A 64 11.49 24.67 19.73
C LYS A 64 12.65 23.69 19.54
N GLN A 65 13.46 23.49 20.58
CA GLN A 65 14.69 22.72 20.51
C GLN A 65 14.74 21.64 21.60
N PHE A 66 15.24 20.47 21.21
CA PHE A 66 15.62 19.41 22.13
C PHE A 66 17.09 19.07 21.95
N VAL A 67 17.81 19.07 23.06
CA VAL A 67 19.17 18.53 23.14
C VAL A 67 19.09 17.24 23.95
N ILE A 68 19.53 16.15 23.36
CA ILE A 68 19.33 14.82 23.88
C ILE A 68 20.68 14.20 24.23
N PHE A 69 20.84 13.76 25.48
CA PHE A 69 22.04 13.08 25.95
C PHE A 69 21.70 11.73 26.55
N PRO A 70 22.60 10.73 26.47
CA PRO A 70 22.50 9.55 27.30
C PRO A 70 22.71 9.93 28.78
N PHE A 71 21.92 9.32 29.66
CA PHE A 71 21.94 9.57 31.10
C PHE A 71 23.32 9.29 31.72
N GLU A 72 24.10 8.38 31.15
CA GLU A 72 25.44 8.04 31.64
C GLU A 72 26.41 9.24 31.68
N ILE A 73 26.24 10.20 30.76
CA ILE A 73 27.07 11.41 30.68
C ILE A 73 26.72 12.40 31.82
N PHE A 74 25.55 12.27 32.45
CA PHE A 74 25.13 13.17 33.51
C PHE A 74 26.12 13.20 34.70
N SER A 75 26.83 12.10 34.97
CA SER A 75 27.76 12.04 36.12
C SER A 75 29.16 12.57 35.84
N SER A 76 29.53 12.84 34.59
CA SER A 76 30.90 13.17 34.20
C SER A 76 31.20 14.67 34.25
N LYS A 77 31.02 15.34 35.41
CA LYS A 77 31.49 16.72 35.71
C LYS A 77 31.15 17.85 34.71
N GLU A 78 30.40 17.55 33.66
CA GLU A 78 30.03 18.43 32.56
C GLU A 78 28.52 18.64 32.63
N ASP A 79 28.07 19.34 33.67
CA ASP A 79 26.81 20.07 33.57
C ASP A 79 27.09 21.22 32.59
N LEU A 80 27.17 20.87 31.29
CA LEU A 80 27.54 21.76 30.20
C LEU A 80 26.71 23.02 30.32
N PHE A 81 27.37 24.16 30.09
CA PHE A 81 26.89 25.54 30.08
C PHE A 81 25.78 25.80 29.05
N ILE A 82 24.79 24.92 28.96
CA ILE A 82 23.59 25.12 28.16
C ILE A 82 22.72 26.08 28.97
N ASN A 83 22.82 27.36 28.63
CA ASN A 83 21.92 28.37 29.15
C ASN A 83 20.49 27.97 28.78
N ASN A 84 19.68 27.69 29.80
CA ASN A 84 18.27 27.38 29.59
C ASN A 84 17.61 28.56 28.88
N SER A 85 17.01 28.29 27.72
CA SER A 85 16.08 29.21 27.06
C SER A 85 14.68 28.64 27.15
N GLU A 86 13.66 29.49 27.11
CA GLU A 86 12.25 29.06 27.21
C GLU A 86 11.84 28.07 26.10
N ASN A 87 12.57 28.04 24.98
CA ASN A 87 12.30 27.16 23.85
C ASN A 87 13.20 25.92 23.78
N LEU A 88 14.11 25.73 24.74
CA LEU A 88 15.07 24.63 24.77
C LEU A 88 14.74 23.67 25.91
N SER A 89 14.72 22.37 25.63
CA SER A 89 14.75 21.32 26.66
C SER A 89 15.99 20.45 26.51
N VAL A 90 16.60 20.12 27.64
CA VAL A 90 17.70 19.15 27.71
C VAL A 90 17.15 17.84 28.28
N ILE A 91 17.22 16.78 27.50
CA ILE A 91 16.62 15.48 27.82
C ILE A 91 17.74 14.46 28.01
N TYR A 92 17.86 13.92 29.21
CA TYR A 92 18.76 12.82 29.53
C TYR A 92 17.99 11.50 29.44
N ILE A 93 18.41 10.62 28.55
CA ILE A 93 17.71 9.39 28.20
C ILE A 93 18.41 8.20 28.87
N GLY A 94 17.64 7.34 29.54
CA GLY A 94 18.10 6.08 30.11
C GLY A 94 18.60 5.06 29.07
N ASP A 95 18.63 3.79 29.46
CA ASP A 95 19.29 2.74 28.68
C ASP A 95 18.46 2.32 27.48
N LEU A 96 18.92 2.62 26.27
CA LEU A 96 18.16 2.35 25.06
C LEU A 96 18.36 0.93 24.53
N LEU A 97 17.25 0.28 24.18
CA LEU A 97 17.17 -1.03 23.55
C LEU A 97 16.31 -0.94 22.27
N GLY A 98 16.64 -1.76 21.28
CA GLY A 98 15.81 -1.96 20.10
C GLY A 98 16.60 -2.30 18.84
N PRO A 99 15.91 -2.35 17.70
CA PRO A 99 16.56 -2.53 16.41
C PRO A 99 17.63 -1.46 16.15
N ARG A 100 18.68 -1.85 15.43
CA ARG A 100 19.77 -0.97 14.97
C ARG A 100 20.70 -0.44 16.06
N ILE A 101 20.64 -1.00 17.28
CA ILE A 101 21.56 -0.66 18.36
C ILE A 101 23.03 -0.70 17.89
N ASP A 102 23.79 0.33 18.27
CA ASP A 102 25.20 0.46 17.90
C ASP A 102 26.09 -0.27 18.92
N LEU A 103 26.57 -1.47 18.57
CA LEU A 103 27.37 -2.29 19.48
C LEU A 103 28.78 -1.76 19.72
N ASP A 104 29.25 -0.82 18.91
CA ASP A 104 30.59 -0.22 19.00
C ASP A 104 30.61 1.01 19.94
N SER A 105 29.43 1.46 20.38
CA SER A 105 29.29 2.56 21.33
C SER A 105 29.88 2.22 22.70
N ASN A 106 30.49 3.23 23.34
CA ASN A 106 31.05 3.13 24.69
C ASN A 106 30.00 3.19 25.81
N LEU A 107 28.72 3.29 25.47
CA LEU A 107 27.63 3.29 26.46
C LEU A 107 27.49 1.92 27.13
N LEU A 108 27.20 1.91 28.42
CA LEU A 108 27.13 0.70 29.24
C LEU A 108 26.15 -0.33 28.67
N MET A 109 24.95 0.11 28.28
CA MET A 109 23.93 -0.79 27.74
C MET A 109 24.41 -1.44 26.42
N ASN A 110 25.02 -0.65 25.53
CA ASN A 110 25.52 -1.12 24.24
C ASN A 110 26.66 -2.14 24.43
N GLN A 111 27.62 -1.84 25.31
CA GLN A 111 28.70 -2.75 25.66
C GLN A 111 28.19 -4.05 26.28
N THR A 112 27.20 -3.95 27.19
CA THR A 112 26.56 -5.11 27.82
C THR A 112 25.90 -6.01 26.79
N ILE A 113 25.07 -5.44 25.89
CA ILE A 113 24.42 -6.20 24.82
C ILE A 113 25.46 -6.83 23.89
N ASN A 114 26.54 -6.12 23.54
CA ASN A 114 27.61 -6.63 22.70
C ASN A 114 28.32 -7.84 23.35
N GLN A 115 28.67 -7.74 24.64
CA GLN A 115 29.29 -8.85 25.38
C GLN A 115 28.37 -10.09 25.46
N ILE A 116 27.08 -9.90 25.70
CA ILE A 116 26.11 -11.00 25.74
C ILE A 116 25.92 -11.60 24.34
N PHE A 117 25.84 -10.76 23.31
CA PHE A 117 25.58 -11.20 21.94
C PHE A 117 26.77 -11.92 21.31
N GLU A 118 27.97 -11.35 21.36
CA GLU A 118 29.17 -11.88 20.70
C GLU A 118 29.92 -12.88 21.59
N LYS A 119 30.11 -12.54 22.87
CA LYS A 119 30.96 -13.33 23.78
C LYS A 119 30.20 -14.31 24.66
N ARG A 120 28.86 -14.24 24.68
CA ARG A 120 28.00 -15.03 25.59
C ARG A 120 28.36 -14.84 27.06
N VAL A 121 28.85 -13.64 27.42
CA VAL A 121 29.20 -13.27 28.79
C VAL A 121 28.49 -11.98 29.15
N GLY A 122 27.88 -11.92 30.33
CA GLY A 122 27.35 -10.68 30.91
C GLY A 122 28.11 -10.34 32.20
N GLY A 123 28.66 -9.14 32.29
CA GLY A 123 29.30 -8.64 33.51
C GLY A 123 28.50 -7.51 34.11
N PHE A 124 27.89 -7.72 35.28
CA PHE A 124 27.11 -6.70 35.98
C PHE A 124 27.66 -6.44 37.37
N ALA A 125 27.53 -5.23 37.89
CA ALA A 125 27.70 -5.02 39.33
C ALA A 125 26.44 -5.46 40.08
N THR A 126 26.59 -6.10 41.25
CA THR A 126 25.45 -6.72 41.96
C THR A 126 24.36 -5.71 42.33
N GLU A 127 24.74 -4.46 42.60
CA GLU A 127 23.83 -3.36 42.97
C GLU A 127 23.47 -2.44 41.80
N GLU A 128 23.79 -2.84 40.56
CA GLU A 128 23.56 -2.02 39.39
C GLU A 128 22.08 -1.99 39.01
N VAL A 129 21.55 -0.77 38.84
CA VAL A 129 20.18 -0.52 38.38
C VAL A 129 20.24 0.02 36.95
N LEU A 130 19.49 -0.65 36.09
CA LEU A 130 19.28 -0.30 34.70
C LEU A 130 17.93 0.38 34.51
N TYR A 131 17.83 1.27 33.54
CA TYR A 131 16.62 2.00 33.16
C TYR A 131 16.30 1.72 31.69
N PRO A 132 16.03 0.46 31.31
CA PRO A 132 15.84 0.05 29.93
C PRO A 132 14.62 0.72 29.31
N MET A 133 14.76 1.18 28.08
CA MET A 133 13.69 1.78 27.29
C MET A 133 13.72 1.25 25.87
N PHE A 134 12.54 1.12 25.27
CA PHE A 134 12.45 0.78 23.86
C PHE A 134 12.62 2.04 22.99
N VAL A 135 13.60 2.04 22.09
CA VAL A 135 13.97 3.20 21.26
C VAL A 135 12.80 3.75 20.46
N GLY A 136 11.89 2.88 20.00
CA GLY A 136 10.70 3.31 19.27
C GLY A 136 9.73 4.13 20.11
N ASP A 137 9.60 3.84 21.41
CA ASP A 137 8.70 4.58 22.30
C ASP A 137 9.31 5.90 22.77
N VAL A 138 10.62 5.92 22.96
CA VAL A 138 11.40 7.15 23.19
C VAL A 138 11.27 8.09 21.98
N ALA A 139 11.49 7.58 20.77
CA ALA A 139 11.37 8.37 19.54
C ALA A 139 9.96 8.95 19.34
N LYS A 140 8.91 8.16 19.59
CA LYS A 140 7.51 8.63 19.55
C LYS A 140 7.24 9.71 20.59
N THR A 141 7.78 9.57 21.80
CA THR A 141 7.61 10.54 22.88
C THR A 141 8.27 11.87 22.54
N ILE A 142 9.52 11.85 22.08
CA ILE A 142 10.24 13.05 21.62
C ILE A 142 9.49 13.72 20.45
N THR A 143 9.07 12.92 19.46
CA THR A 143 8.26 13.40 18.33
C THR A 143 6.97 14.06 18.81
N LYS A 144 6.27 13.45 19.76
CA LYS A 144 5.05 14.00 20.34
C LYS A 144 5.33 15.36 20.99
N TRP A 145 6.40 15.49 21.77
CA TRP A 145 6.77 16.76 22.42
C TRP A 145 7.15 17.86 21.43
N LEU A 146 7.75 17.51 20.28
CA LEU A 146 8.01 18.49 19.21
C LEU A 146 6.71 19.11 18.69
N PHE A 147 5.65 18.31 18.56
CA PHE A 147 4.33 18.76 18.08
C PHE A 147 3.38 19.26 19.18
N SER A 148 3.72 19.09 20.45
CA SER A 148 2.88 19.49 21.59
C SER A 148 3.58 20.51 22.50
N PHE A 149 3.00 20.72 23.68
CA PHE A 149 3.70 21.29 24.82
C PHE A 149 4.65 20.21 25.35
N GLY A 150 5.94 20.37 25.07
CA GLY A 150 7.04 19.55 25.58
C GLY A 150 7.65 20.20 26.82
N PRO A 151 8.69 19.56 27.41
CA PRO A 151 9.38 20.05 28.62
C PRO A 151 10.32 21.25 28.35
N TYR A 152 9.90 22.20 27.50
CA TYR A 152 10.69 23.38 27.14
C TYR A 152 10.99 24.25 28.37
N GLY A 153 12.21 24.76 28.47
CA GLY A 153 12.71 25.50 29.64
C GLY A 153 13.28 24.61 30.75
N ASN A 154 13.03 23.29 30.71
CA ASN A 154 13.43 22.36 31.76
C ASN A 154 14.52 21.36 31.30
N LYS A 155 15.27 20.87 32.28
CA LYS A 155 16.10 19.66 32.15
C LYS A 155 15.30 18.46 32.65
N LEU A 156 15.16 17.42 31.84
CA LEU A 156 14.33 16.24 32.11
C LEU A 156 15.17 14.96 32.05
N LEU A 157 14.92 14.04 32.98
CA LEU A 157 15.31 12.64 32.90
C LEU A 157 14.16 11.81 32.30
N LEU A 158 14.39 11.24 31.11
CA LEU A 158 13.49 10.28 30.48
C LEU A 158 14.03 8.86 30.72
N LEU A 159 13.36 8.09 31.58
CA LEU A 159 13.85 6.80 32.06
C LEU A 159 12.81 5.69 31.82
N GLY A 160 13.28 4.45 31.74
CA GLY A 160 12.40 3.29 31.91
C GLY A 160 12.20 2.95 33.39
N PRO A 161 11.37 1.96 33.71
CA PRO A 161 11.27 1.42 35.05
C PRO A 161 12.63 0.89 35.51
N PRO A 162 13.00 1.05 36.80
CA PRO A 162 14.25 0.53 37.34
C PRO A 162 14.25 -1.01 37.29
N VAL A 163 15.28 -1.59 36.70
CA VAL A 163 15.50 -3.03 36.59
C VAL A 163 16.85 -3.37 37.21
N SER A 164 16.88 -4.29 38.17
CA SER A 164 18.15 -4.77 38.73
C SER A 164 18.95 -5.54 37.68
N ALA A 165 20.28 -5.49 37.79
CA ALA A 165 21.18 -6.30 36.98
C ALA A 165 20.82 -7.80 36.95
N SER A 166 20.34 -8.35 38.07
CA SER A 166 19.90 -9.75 38.15
C SER A 166 18.70 -10.03 37.24
N ILE A 167 17.64 -9.23 37.33
CA ILE A 167 16.43 -9.38 36.51
C ILE A 167 16.77 -9.17 35.03
N PHE A 168 17.61 -8.17 34.72
CA PHE A 168 18.06 -7.93 33.36
C PHE A 168 18.87 -9.11 32.81
N GLY A 169 19.80 -9.65 33.60
CA GLY A 169 20.60 -10.83 33.26
C GLY A 169 19.73 -12.06 32.96
N GLU A 170 18.76 -12.36 33.83
CA GLU A 170 17.81 -13.45 33.65
C GLU A 170 16.97 -13.28 32.37
N ALA A 171 16.49 -12.06 32.10
CA ALA A 171 15.75 -11.76 30.87
C ALA A 171 16.59 -12.02 29.61
N ASN A 172 17.88 -11.70 29.66
CA ASN A 172 18.82 -11.99 28.57
C ASN A 172 19.07 -13.51 28.40
N GLN A 173 19.24 -14.26 29.48
CA GLN A 173 19.44 -15.72 29.44
C GLN A 173 18.25 -16.46 28.81
N LYS A 174 17.03 -15.95 28.98
CA LYS A 174 15.82 -16.52 28.35
C LYS A 174 15.79 -16.38 26.83
N ILE A 175 16.49 -15.37 26.28
CA ILE A 175 16.47 -15.05 24.84
C ILE A 175 17.75 -15.58 24.16
N VAL A 176 18.88 -15.47 24.84
CA VAL A 176 20.19 -15.85 24.33
C VAL A 176 20.68 -17.10 25.05
N ASN A 177 20.78 -18.20 24.32
CA ASN A 177 21.23 -19.47 24.88
C ASN A 177 22.71 -19.40 25.33
N ASN A 178 23.02 -20.12 26.41
CA ASN A 178 24.37 -20.31 26.94
C ASN A 178 25.10 -19.03 27.40
N VAL A 179 24.36 -18.05 27.93
CA VAL A 179 24.98 -16.84 28.50
C VAL A 179 25.51 -17.11 29.92
N ASN A 180 26.81 -16.92 30.11
CA ASN A 180 27.46 -16.97 31.41
C ASN A 180 27.43 -15.59 32.08
N LEU A 181 26.63 -15.46 33.15
CA LEU A 181 26.51 -14.23 33.91
C LEU A 181 27.52 -14.20 35.06
N LYS A 182 28.30 -13.12 35.13
CA LYS A 182 29.25 -12.85 36.21
C LYS A 182 28.84 -11.57 36.92
N TYR A 183 28.56 -11.67 38.21
CA TYR A 183 28.25 -10.53 39.05
C TYR A 183 29.48 -10.12 39.85
N LYS A 184 29.89 -8.86 39.72
CA LYS A 184 31.01 -8.28 40.47
C LYS A 184 30.45 -7.54 41.68
N GLN A 185 31.00 -7.82 42.87
CA GLN A 185 30.65 -7.09 44.09
C GLN A 185 31.15 -5.63 44.06
N SER A 186 32.15 -5.32 43.22
CA SER A 186 32.72 -3.99 43.09
C SER A 186 32.15 -3.25 41.88
N GLY A 187 31.10 -2.46 42.10
CA GLY A 187 30.64 -1.45 41.16
C GLY A 187 29.85 -0.38 41.89
N ARG A 188 30.05 0.89 41.53
CA ARG A 188 29.27 1.97 42.12
C ARG A 188 27.90 2.00 41.41
N PRO A 189 26.78 1.94 42.15
CA PRO A 189 25.47 2.07 41.54
C PRO A 189 25.36 3.44 40.86
N ARG A 190 24.69 3.48 39.70
CA ARG A 190 24.39 4.75 39.03
C ARG A 190 23.45 5.55 39.91
N THR A 191 23.87 6.76 40.28
CA THR A 191 23.04 7.65 41.10
C THR A 191 22.21 8.55 40.19
N LEU A 192 20.90 8.56 40.40
CA LEU A 192 20.02 9.52 39.72
C LEU A 192 20.23 10.92 40.32
N PRO A 193 20.33 11.98 39.50
CA PRO A 193 20.26 13.34 40.02
C PRO A 193 18.95 13.56 40.75
N ARG A 194 19.05 14.29 41.86
CA ARG A 194 17.90 14.66 42.69
C ARG A 194 17.16 15.89 42.15
N ASN A 195 17.84 16.72 41.36
CA ASN A 195 17.34 18.04 40.95
C ASN A 195 16.74 18.08 39.54
N LEU A 196 16.56 16.92 38.90
CA LEU A 196 15.95 16.85 37.57
C LEU A 196 14.53 16.31 37.65
N GLU A 197 13.64 16.90 36.85
CA GLU A 197 12.32 16.34 36.60
C GLU A 197 12.48 14.93 36.02
N LYS A 198 11.64 13.99 36.46
CA LYS A 198 11.69 12.60 36.03
C LYS A 198 10.41 12.24 35.32
N GLN A 199 10.54 11.69 34.12
CA GLN A 199 9.46 11.07 33.40
C GLN A 199 9.81 9.63 33.07
N GLU A 200 8.95 8.72 33.53
CA GLU A 200 9.09 7.29 33.29
C GLU A 200 8.27 6.87 32.07
N LEU A 201 8.87 6.09 31.18
CA LEU A 201 8.19 5.43 30.06
C LEU A 201 8.01 3.94 30.37
N PRO A 202 6.79 3.38 30.29
CA PRO A 202 6.60 1.96 30.51
C PRO A 202 7.36 1.15 29.46
N VAL A 203 8.04 0.09 29.90
CA VAL A 203 8.78 -0.81 29.00
C VAL A 203 8.38 -2.25 29.26
N ASN A 204 8.18 -3.00 28.18
CA ASN A 204 8.22 -4.46 28.24
C ASN A 204 9.66 -4.90 27.93
N LEU A 205 10.44 -5.19 28.98
CA LEU A 205 11.86 -5.53 28.86
C LEU A 205 12.09 -6.72 27.90
N ASN A 206 11.30 -7.78 28.02
CA ASN A 206 11.44 -8.97 27.18
C ASN A 206 11.22 -8.63 25.70
N PHE A 207 10.21 -7.82 25.39
CA PHE A 207 9.95 -7.36 24.03
C PHE A 207 11.11 -6.52 23.48
N ALA A 208 11.60 -5.55 24.27
CA ALA A 208 12.69 -4.68 23.86
C ALA A 208 13.97 -5.48 23.57
N LEU A 209 14.33 -6.42 24.45
CA LEU A 209 15.46 -7.33 24.25
C LEU A 209 15.27 -8.25 23.04
N LEU A 210 14.08 -8.83 22.87
CA LEU A 210 13.79 -9.75 21.76
C LEU A 210 13.98 -9.06 20.41
N GLU A 211 13.42 -7.86 20.23
CA GLU A 211 13.58 -7.10 18.98
C GLU A 211 15.03 -6.65 18.76
N THR A 212 15.75 -6.32 19.84
CA THR A 212 17.19 -6.02 19.78
C THR A 212 17.99 -7.21 19.23
N TYR A 213 17.85 -8.39 19.84
CA TYR A 213 18.59 -9.59 19.42
C TYR A 213 18.14 -10.14 18.06
N LYS A 214 16.85 -10.05 17.73
CA LYS A 214 16.34 -10.42 16.41
C LYS A 214 16.92 -9.54 15.31
N TRP A 215 17.16 -8.26 15.58
CA TRP A 215 17.87 -7.40 14.64
C TRP A 215 19.35 -7.80 14.53
N LEU A 216 20.05 -7.96 15.66
CA LEU A 216 21.48 -8.34 15.69
C LEU A 216 21.77 -9.66 14.97
N THR A 217 20.92 -10.68 15.18
CA THR A 217 21.05 -11.98 14.51
C THR A 217 20.88 -11.90 13.00
N ARG A 218 19.95 -11.08 12.51
CA ARG A 218 19.76 -10.83 11.07
C ARG A 218 21.00 -10.17 10.45
N THR A 219 21.50 -9.10 11.09
CA THR A 219 22.66 -8.35 10.60
C THR A 219 23.95 -9.17 10.65
N SER A 220 24.18 -9.92 11.74
CA SER A 220 25.34 -10.80 11.90
C SER A 220 25.36 -11.96 10.88
N SER A 221 24.18 -12.56 10.61
CA SER A 221 24.06 -13.60 9.58
C SER A 221 24.40 -13.06 8.18
N GLN A 222 24.05 -11.80 7.91
CA GLN A 222 24.35 -11.12 6.66
C GLN A 222 25.84 -10.76 6.52
N LYS A 223 26.51 -10.36 7.61
CA LYS A 223 27.98 -10.19 7.66
C LYS A 223 28.75 -11.52 7.49
N ARG A 224 28.30 -12.61 8.14
CA ARG A 224 28.91 -13.94 7.97
C ARG A 224 28.78 -14.51 6.56
N LEU A 225 27.70 -14.19 5.85
CA LEU A 225 27.51 -14.58 4.44
C LEU A 225 28.38 -13.79 3.47
N THR A 226 28.87 -12.61 3.86
CA THR A 226 29.73 -11.76 3.03
C THR A 226 31.23 -12.06 3.22
N GLU A 227 31.68 -12.48 4.41
CA GLU A 227 33.09 -12.86 4.63
C GLU A 227 33.45 -14.30 4.22
N LYS A 228 32.48 -15.23 4.20
CA LYS A 228 32.74 -16.66 3.86
C LYS A 228 32.56 -17.02 2.39
N LYS A 229 32.82 -16.08 1.47
CA LYS A 229 32.72 -16.33 0.02
C LYS A 229 34.06 -16.15 -0.71
N LYS A 230 35.09 -16.85 -0.24
CA LYS A 230 36.08 -17.45 -1.14
C LYS A 230 35.49 -18.76 -1.68
N GLU A 231 35.31 -18.77 -3.00
CA GLU A 231 35.03 -19.92 -3.87
C GLU A 231 33.78 -20.76 -3.56
N ARG A 232 32.60 -20.20 -3.84
CA ARG A 232 31.46 -21.00 -4.33
C ARG A 232 30.85 -20.32 -5.54
N HIS A 233 30.78 -21.07 -6.64
CA HIS A 233 30.34 -20.68 -7.98
C HIS A 233 29.38 -19.49 -8.03
N LYS A 234 29.76 -18.47 -8.81
CA LYS A 234 28.90 -17.36 -9.24
C LYS A 234 27.65 -17.92 -9.95
N HIS A 235 26.58 -18.18 -9.21
CA HIS A 235 25.25 -18.22 -9.82
C HIS A 235 24.83 -16.78 -10.12
N SER A 236 24.57 -16.53 -11.40
CA SER A 236 24.30 -15.23 -12.01
C SER A 236 23.18 -14.46 -11.28
N LYS A 237 23.53 -13.36 -10.63
CA LYS A 237 22.58 -12.38 -10.06
C LYS A 237 21.66 -11.74 -11.13
N TYR A 238 21.93 -11.95 -12.41
CA TYR A 238 21.13 -11.45 -13.53
C TYR A 238 20.02 -12.43 -13.95
N LEU A 239 20.04 -13.69 -13.53
CA LEU A 239 19.01 -14.66 -13.93
C LEU A 239 17.66 -14.39 -13.26
N LEU A 240 17.64 -13.91 -12.00
CA LEU A 240 16.39 -13.66 -11.28
C LEU A 240 15.50 -12.56 -11.89
N PRO A 241 16.01 -11.35 -12.23
CA PRO A 241 15.18 -10.34 -12.88
C PRO A 241 14.74 -10.77 -14.28
N VAL A 242 15.57 -11.55 -14.99
CA VAL A 242 15.22 -12.09 -16.31
C VAL A 242 14.11 -13.13 -16.20
N THR A 243 14.18 -14.07 -15.25
CA THR A 243 13.12 -15.07 -15.05
C THR A 243 11.81 -14.44 -14.58
N LEU A 244 11.86 -13.43 -13.71
CA LEU A 244 10.68 -12.66 -13.31
C LEU A 244 10.05 -11.89 -14.48
N THR A 245 10.86 -11.28 -15.34
CA THR A 245 10.37 -10.57 -16.54
C THR A 245 9.72 -11.55 -17.51
N PHE A 246 10.35 -12.72 -17.75
CA PHE A 246 9.75 -13.78 -18.55
C PHE A 246 8.43 -14.26 -17.95
N LEU A 247 8.40 -14.54 -16.64
CA LEU A 247 7.19 -14.96 -15.94
C LEU A 247 6.07 -13.92 -16.08
N PHE A 248 6.39 -12.63 -15.94
CA PHE A 248 5.44 -11.54 -16.10
C PHE A 248 4.87 -11.50 -17.52
N ILE A 249 5.73 -11.64 -18.54
CA ILE A 249 5.32 -11.69 -19.94
C ILE A 249 4.35 -12.87 -20.19
N PHE A 250 4.60 -14.03 -19.61
CA PHE A 250 3.70 -15.19 -19.71
C PHE A 250 2.36 -14.96 -18.98
N ILE A 251 2.36 -14.30 -17.83
CA ILE A 251 1.14 -14.05 -17.04
C ILE A 251 0.32 -12.86 -17.58
N LEU A 252 0.92 -11.98 -18.38
CA LEU A 252 0.30 -10.75 -18.87
C LEU A 252 -1.09 -10.93 -19.50
N PRO A 253 -1.36 -11.92 -20.38
CA PRO A 253 -2.71 -12.11 -20.95
C PRO A 253 -3.79 -12.36 -19.89
N LEU A 254 -3.48 -13.17 -18.87
CA LEU A 254 -4.40 -13.44 -17.78
C LEU A 254 -4.68 -12.18 -16.95
N LEU A 255 -3.64 -11.37 -16.68
CA LEU A 255 -3.80 -10.09 -15.98
C LEU A 255 -4.65 -9.11 -16.79
N THR A 256 -4.46 -9.03 -18.10
CA THR A 256 -5.26 -8.14 -18.96
C THR A 256 -6.73 -8.55 -18.98
N ILE A 257 -7.04 -9.85 -19.04
CA ILE A 257 -8.42 -10.35 -18.98
C ILE A 257 -9.05 -10.05 -17.62
N GLY A 258 -8.36 -10.39 -16.52
CA GLY A 258 -8.84 -10.12 -15.16
C GLY A 258 -9.11 -8.63 -14.92
N SER A 259 -8.18 -7.77 -15.38
CA SER A 259 -8.33 -6.33 -15.31
C SER A 259 -9.51 -5.83 -16.17
N SER A 260 -9.70 -6.39 -17.37
CA SER A 260 -10.82 -6.03 -18.26
C SER A 260 -12.17 -6.30 -17.61
N PHE A 261 -12.35 -7.48 -16.99
CA PHE A 261 -13.57 -7.82 -16.26
C PHE A 261 -13.76 -6.93 -15.02
N GLY A 262 -12.68 -6.61 -14.30
CA GLY A 262 -12.72 -5.65 -13.19
C GLY A 262 -13.22 -4.26 -13.63
N VAL A 263 -12.69 -3.75 -14.75
CA VAL A 263 -13.12 -2.46 -15.32
C VAL A 263 -14.57 -2.52 -15.80
N LEU A 264 -15.00 -3.62 -16.43
CA LEU A 264 -16.40 -3.82 -16.82
C LEU A 264 -17.35 -3.81 -15.62
N TYR A 265 -16.99 -4.49 -14.54
CA TYR A 265 -17.78 -4.48 -13.30
C TYR A 265 -17.90 -3.07 -12.70
N LEU A 266 -16.79 -2.31 -12.69
CA LEU A 266 -16.80 -0.91 -12.26
C LEU A 266 -17.59 0.00 -13.20
N SER A 267 -17.68 -0.35 -14.48
CA SER A 267 -18.49 0.36 -15.47
C SER A 267 -19.98 0.11 -15.21
N TYR A 268 -20.38 -1.14 -15.02
CA TYR A 268 -21.74 -1.51 -14.66
C TYR A 268 -22.23 -0.78 -13.40
N LYS A 269 -21.40 -0.69 -12.36
CA LYS A 269 -21.72 0.04 -11.12
C LYS A 269 -21.94 1.54 -11.35
N ASP A 270 -21.16 2.16 -12.23
CA ASP A 270 -21.32 3.57 -12.57
C ASP A 270 -22.55 3.83 -13.45
N MET A 271 -22.91 2.87 -14.31
CA MET A 271 -24.14 2.91 -15.11
C MET A 271 -25.38 2.93 -14.21
N LEU A 272 -25.41 2.09 -13.17
CA LEU A 272 -26.48 2.10 -12.16
C LEU A 272 -26.56 3.42 -11.38
N ARG A 273 -25.48 4.22 -11.37
CA ARG A 273 -25.41 5.54 -10.74
C ARG A 273 -25.68 6.69 -11.72
N GLY A 274 -26.01 6.39 -12.98
CA GLY A 274 -26.27 7.39 -14.02
C GLY A 274 -25.02 8.13 -14.53
N LYS A 275 -23.80 7.65 -14.26
CA LYS A 275 -22.56 8.33 -14.67
C LYS A 275 -22.12 7.93 -16.09
N THR A 276 -22.89 8.33 -17.10
CA THR A 276 -22.73 7.87 -18.50
C THR A 276 -21.34 8.14 -19.10
N GLU A 277 -20.73 9.29 -18.81
CA GLU A 277 -19.39 9.63 -19.34
C GLU A 277 -18.28 8.74 -18.76
N THR A 278 -18.32 8.42 -17.46
CA THR A 278 -17.31 7.54 -16.84
C THR A 278 -17.46 6.10 -17.33
N VAL A 279 -18.70 5.68 -17.58
CA VAL A 279 -19.03 4.37 -18.15
C VAL A 279 -18.43 4.21 -19.54
N ARG A 280 -18.57 5.21 -20.43
CA ARG A 280 -17.98 5.19 -21.78
C ARG A 280 -16.46 5.02 -21.73
N ASN A 281 -15.78 5.81 -20.91
CA ASN A 281 -14.31 5.74 -20.78
C ASN A 281 -13.85 4.37 -20.24
N LYS A 282 -14.55 3.82 -19.24
CA LYS A 282 -14.24 2.49 -18.70
C LYS A 282 -14.45 1.38 -19.72
N ILE A 283 -15.52 1.46 -20.53
CA ILE A 283 -15.78 0.51 -21.61
C ILE A 283 -14.68 0.55 -22.66
N LEU A 284 -14.20 1.73 -23.03
CA LEU A 284 -13.05 1.86 -23.93
C LEU A 284 -11.76 1.26 -23.33
N ILE A 285 -11.49 1.48 -22.04
CA ILE A 285 -10.34 0.87 -21.35
C ILE A 285 -10.45 -0.65 -21.36
N ALA A 286 -11.62 -1.20 -21.02
CA ALA A 286 -11.85 -2.65 -21.06
C ALA A 286 -11.69 -3.22 -22.47
N LYS A 287 -12.18 -2.53 -23.50
CA LYS A 287 -11.99 -2.92 -24.91
C LYS A 287 -10.50 -3.00 -25.26
N THR A 288 -9.73 -1.99 -24.87
CA THR A 288 -8.28 -1.95 -25.11
C THR A 288 -7.58 -3.11 -24.42
N LEU A 289 -7.88 -3.37 -23.16
CA LEU A 289 -7.28 -4.47 -22.41
C LEU A 289 -7.63 -5.84 -23.00
N PHE A 290 -8.87 -6.07 -23.42
CA PHE A 290 -9.25 -7.28 -24.16
C PHE A 290 -8.54 -7.38 -25.51
N THR A 291 -8.36 -6.27 -26.23
CA THR A 291 -7.63 -6.27 -27.52
C THR A 291 -6.15 -6.63 -27.32
N VAL A 292 -5.52 -6.11 -26.27
CA VAL A 292 -4.15 -6.49 -25.89
C VAL A 292 -4.09 -7.96 -25.51
N GLY A 293 -5.01 -8.43 -24.65
CA GLY A 293 -5.12 -9.84 -24.28
C GLY A 293 -5.27 -10.76 -25.48
N GLU A 294 -6.15 -10.43 -26.43
CA GLU A 294 -6.37 -11.18 -27.67
C GLU A 294 -5.07 -11.29 -28.50
N ARG A 295 -4.37 -10.17 -28.72
CA ARG A 295 -3.14 -10.15 -29.51
C ARG A 295 -2.02 -10.94 -28.85
N VAL A 296 -1.78 -10.70 -27.56
CA VAL A 296 -0.69 -11.36 -26.82
C VAL A 296 -0.96 -12.86 -26.69
N SER A 297 -2.20 -13.27 -26.38
CA SER A 297 -2.60 -14.68 -26.39
C SER A 297 -2.46 -15.31 -27.78
N GLY A 298 -2.76 -14.59 -28.86
CA GLY A 298 -2.59 -15.06 -30.23
C GLY A 298 -1.13 -15.45 -30.52
N VAL A 299 -0.17 -14.62 -30.08
CA VAL A 299 1.27 -14.91 -30.23
C VAL A 299 1.67 -16.13 -29.38
N PHE A 300 1.25 -16.19 -28.11
CA PHE A 300 1.62 -17.31 -27.24
C PHE A 300 0.90 -18.63 -27.55
N ALA A 301 -0.19 -18.61 -28.31
CA ALA A 301 -0.87 -19.81 -28.76
C ALA A 301 -0.01 -20.68 -29.70
N TYR A 302 1.04 -20.13 -30.30
CA TYR A 302 2.01 -20.88 -31.11
C TYR A 302 3.06 -21.61 -30.27
N VAL A 303 3.20 -21.30 -28.98
CA VAL A 303 4.18 -21.94 -28.10
C VAL A 303 3.69 -23.37 -27.74
N PRO A 304 4.49 -24.42 -28.05
CA PRO A 304 4.17 -25.79 -27.67
C PRO A 304 3.97 -25.93 -26.15
N GLY A 305 3.02 -26.76 -25.72
CA GLY A 305 2.68 -26.97 -24.31
C GLY A 305 1.72 -25.94 -23.70
N LEU A 306 1.77 -24.67 -24.12
CA LEU A 306 0.89 -23.61 -23.60
C LEU A 306 -0.26 -23.24 -24.54
N ARG A 307 -0.28 -23.82 -25.75
CA ARG A 307 -1.29 -23.59 -26.79
C ARG A 307 -2.74 -23.65 -26.30
N GLY A 308 -3.08 -24.60 -25.43
CA GLY A 308 -4.44 -24.74 -24.89
C GLY A 308 -4.86 -23.51 -24.06
N ILE A 309 -4.02 -23.12 -23.09
CA ILE A 309 -4.28 -21.99 -22.18
C ILE A 309 -4.37 -20.68 -22.96
N TYR A 310 -3.46 -20.45 -23.90
CA TYR A 310 -3.48 -19.21 -24.68
C TYR A 310 -4.59 -19.15 -25.72
N ARG A 311 -5.07 -20.29 -26.22
CA ARG A 311 -6.31 -20.34 -27.01
C ARG A 311 -7.54 -19.97 -26.21
N GLU A 312 -7.66 -20.47 -24.98
CA GLU A 312 -8.75 -20.08 -24.07
C GLU A 312 -8.74 -18.58 -23.79
N THR A 313 -7.60 -18.05 -23.37
CA THR A 313 -7.47 -16.63 -23.04
C THR A 313 -7.67 -15.73 -24.26
N GLY A 314 -7.18 -16.14 -25.43
CA GLY A 314 -7.42 -15.44 -26.69
C GLY A 314 -8.89 -15.42 -27.07
N PHE A 315 -9.59 -16.55 -26.91
CA PHE A 315 -11.04 -16.62 -27.13
C PHE A 315 -11.82 -15.74 -26.15
N VAL A 316 -11.56 -15.85 -24.84
CA VAL A 316 -12.21 -15.02 -23.81
C VAL A 316 -11.99 -13.54 -24.08
N SER A 317 -10.78 -13.17 -24.51
CA SER A 317 -10.47 -11.79 -24.88
C SER A 317 -11.26 -11.31 -26.10
N ARG A 318 -11.37 -12.14 -27.14
CA ARG A 318 -12.14 -11.81 -28.36
C ARG A 318 -13.64 -11.69 -28.07
N VAL A 319 -14.19 -12.61 -27.29
CA VAL A 319 -15.60 -12.55 -26.85
C VAL A 319 -15.81 -11.33 -25.97
N GLY A 320 -14.92 -11.07 -25.01
CA GLY A 320 -14.96 -9.89 -24.14
C GLY A 320 -14.95 -8.59 -24.94
N ARG A 321 -14.07 -8.48 -25.94
CA ARG A 321 -14.02 -7.33 -26.87
C ARG A 321 -15.35 -7.14 -27.62
N THR A 322 -15.89 -8.21 -28.19
CA THR A 322 -17.16 -8.17 -28.93
C THR A 322 -18.32 -7.80 -28.00
N PHE A 323 -18.34 -8.35 -26.79
CA PHE A 323 -19.33 -8.03 -25.77
C PHE A 323 -19.25 -6.56 -25.35
N VAL A 324 -18.06 -5.98 -25.22
CA VAL A 324 -17.87 -4.56 -24.92
C VAL A 324 -18.45 -3.69 -26.04
N ASP A 325 -18.28 -4.08 -27.30
CA ASP A 325 -18.88 -3.40 -28.45
C ASP A 325 -20.42 -3.48 -28.40
N THR A 326 -20.97 -4.67 -28.15
CA THR A 326 -22.43 -4.85 -27.96
C THR A 326 -22.96 -4.03 -26.79
N ALA A 327 -22.23 -3.95 -25.67
CA ALA A 327 -22.60 -3.14 -24.52
C ALA A 327 -22.59 -1.65 -24.86
N GLY A 328 -21.64 -1.19 -25.67
CA GLY A 328 -21.60 0.15 -26.26
C GLY A 328 -22.89 0.51 -26.98
N THR A 329 -23.28 -0.32 -27.94
CA THR A 329 -24.53 -0.21 -28.70
C THR A 329 -25.76 -0.22 -27.79
N ALA A 330 -25.80 -1.13 -26.80
CA ALA A 330 -26.92 -1.24 -25.86
C ALA A 330 -27.10 0.02 -24.99
N MET A 331 -26.00 0.66 -24.58
CA MET A 331 -26.08 1.93 -23.85
C MET A 331 -26.57 3.08 -24.72
N SER A 332 -26.14 3.14 -26.00
CA SER A 332 -26.65 4.11 -26.97
C SER A 332 -28.17 3.98 -27.07
N LEU A 333 -28.64 2.75 -27.27
CA LEU A 333 -30.06 2.42 -27.30
C LEU A 333 -30.82 2.84 -26.03
N ILE A 334 -30.27 2.55 -24.83
CA ILE A 334 -30.88 2.97 -23.56
C ILE A 334 -30.99 4.48 -23.47
N LYS A 335 -29.94 5.21 -23.87
CA LYS A 335 -29.94 6.68 -23.87
C LYS A 335 -31.03 7.23 -24.80
N ILE A 336 -31.07 6.78 -26.05
CA ILE A 336 -32.07 7.20 -27.05
C ILE A 336 -33.47 6.84 -26.58
N SER A 337 -33.66 5.66 -25.98
CA SER A 337 -34.96 5.23 -25.45
C SER A 337 -35.42 6.10 -24.28
N ASN A 338 -34.53 6.44 -23.35
CA ASN A 338 -34.83 7.34 -22.23
C ASN A 338 -35.17 8.75 -22.71
N GLU A 339 -34.40 9.28 -23.67
CA GLU A 339 -34.67 10.58 -24.27
C GLU A 339 -36.01 10.60 -25.00
N THR A 340 -36.30 9.54 -25.77
CA THR A 340 -37.59 9.37 -26.44
C THR A 340 -38.73 9.32 -25.42
N PHE A 341 -38.59 8.54 -24.36
CA PHE A 341 -39.60 8.42 -23.32
C PHE A 341 -39.85 9.75 -22.60
N ASN A 342 -38.80 10.49 -22.27
CA ASN A 342 -38.90 11.81 -21.66
C ASN A 342 -39.57 12.82 -22.60
N ASN A 343 -39.28 12.77 -23.90
CA ASN A 343 -39.94 13.63 -24.88
C ASN A 343 -41.43 13.27 -25.07
N VAL A 344 -41.78 11.98 -25.00
CA VAL A 344 -43.17 11.51 -25.08
C VAL A 344 -44.01 11.98 -23.88
N LEU A 345 -43.41 12.00 -22.68
CA LEU A 345 -44.11 12.40 -21.45
C LEU A 345 -43.96 13.88 -21.09
N GLY A 346 -43.00 14.57 -21.69
CA GLY A 346 -42.72 15.98 -21.46
C GLY A 346 -43.47 16.90 -22.41
N ASP A 347 -43.23 18.20 -22.27
CA ASP A 347 -43.85 19.25 -23.09
C ASP A 347 -43.02 19.60 -24.34
N SER A 348 -41.92 18.88 -24.59
CA SER A 348 -41.03 19.16 -25.72
C SER A 348 -41.65 18.69 -27.05
N VAL A 349 -41.59 19.54 -28.07
CA VAL A 349 -41.93 19.13 -29.45
C VAL A 349 -40.83 18.20 -29.94
N TYR A 350 -41.19 16.97 -30.31
CA TYR A 350 -40.25 15.97 -30.82
C TYR A 350 -40.76 15.28 -32.08
N ASN A 351 -39.84 14.72 -32.88
CA ASN A 351 -40.18 13.94 -34.08
C ASN A 351 -40.10 12.44 -33.79
N PRO A 352 -41.23 11.72 -33.67
CA PRO A 352 -41.23 10.30 -33.33
C PRO A 352 -40.61 9.42 -34.43
N SER A 353 -40.52 9.90 -35.68
CA SER A 353 -39.85 9.15 -36.75
C SER A 353 -38.34 9.12 -36.61
N THR A 354 -37.72 10.21 -36.16
CA THR A 354 -36.26 10.25 -35.95
C THR A 354 -35.87 9.28 -34.84
N ALA A 355 -36.53 9.40 -33.68
CA ALA A 355 -36.32 8.51 -32.54
C ALA A 355 -36.57 7.03 -32.88
N SER A 356 -37.67 6.74 -33.58
CA SER A 356 -38.01 5.40 -34.07
C SER A 356 -36.91 4.81 -34.95
N GLN A 357 -36.40 5.59 -35.90
CA GLN A 357 -35.36 5.14 -36.82
C GLN A 357 -34.05 4.86 -36.08
N GLU A 358 -33.66 5.73 -35.15
CA GLU A 358 -32.45 5.57 -34.34
C GLU A 358 -32.52 4.31 -33.46
N ILE A 359 -33.63 4.10 -32.74
CA ILE A 359 -33.85 2.90 -31.93
C ILE A 359 -33.82 1.65 -32.82
N SER A 360 -34.46 1.69 -33.99
CA SER A 360 -34.48 0.58 -34.95
C SER A 360 -33.08 0.23 -35.48
N ASN A 361 -32.27 1.25 -35.77
CA ASN A 361 -30.88 1.09 -36.21
C ASN A 361 -30.02 0.43 -35.11
N GLU A 362 -30.11 0.91 -33.87
CA GLU A 362 -29.35 0.35 -32.74
C GLU A 362 -29.78 -1.09 -32.40
N MET A 363 -31.09 -1.39 -32.44
CA MET A 363 -31.59 -2.77 -32.29
C MET A 363 -31.06 -3.69 -33.39
N ASN A 364 -30.98 -3.20 -34.63
CA ASN A 364 -30.40 -3.95 -35.72
C ASN A 364 -28.91 -4.20 -35.51
N GLN A 365 -28.16 -3.20 -35.03
CA GLN A 365 -26.76 -3.35 -34.70
C GLN A 365 -26.55 -4.39 -33.59
N LEU A 366 -27.35 -4.36 -32.51
CA LEU A 366 -27.32 -5.38 -31.45
C LEU A 366 -27.60 -6.79 -31.95
N TYR A 367 -28.53 -6.94 -32.89
CA TYR A 367 -28.79 -8.21 -33.56
C TYR A 367 -27.54 -8.72 -34.29
N GLN A 368 -26.88 -7.86 -35.07
CA GLN A 368 -25.67 -8.21 -35.81
C GLN A 368 -24.51 -8.55 -34.87
N ASP A 369 -24.28 -7.72 -33.85
CA ASP A 369 -23.23 -7.94 -32.85
C ASP A 369 -23.43 -9.28 -32.12
N THR A 370 -24.67 -9.59 -31.75
CA THR A 370 -25.01 -10.88 -31.11
C THR A 370 -24.82 -12.06 -32.06
N SER A 371 -25.16 -11.90 -33.34
CA SER A 371 -24.93 -12.93 -34.35
C SER A 371 -23.44 -13.17 -34.58
N ASN A 372 -22.63 -12.11 -34.59
CA ASN A 372 -21.17 -12.21 -34.68
C ASN A 372 -20.61 -12.94 -33.46
N LEU A 373 -21.11 -12.63 -32.26
CA LEU A 373 -20.70 -13.31 -31.03
C LEU A 373 -21.07 -14.81 -31.07
N GLN A 374 -22.27 -15.15 -31.55
CA GLN A 374 -22.71 -16.55 -31.74
C GLN A 374 -21.75 -17.29 -32.69
N THR A 375 -21.42 -16.72 -33.84
CA THR A 375 -20.47 -17.33 -34.81
C THR A 375 -19.10 -17.56 -34.18
N LEU A 376 -18.55 -16.56 -33.48
CA LEU A 376 -17.26 -16.68 -32.80
C LEU A 376 -17.23 -17.82 -31.78
N VAL A 377 -18.32 -17.98 -31.03
CA VAL A 377 -18.45 -19.01 -29.99
C VAL A 377 -18.57 -20.39 -30.62
N LEU A 378 -19.37 -20.54 -31.68
CA LEU A 378 -19.50 -21.81 -32.41
C LEU A 378 -18.19 -22.24 -33.06
N ASP A 379 -17.43 -21.31 -33.66
CA ASP A 379 -16.14 -21.63 -34.26
C ASP A 379 -15.09 -22.01 -33.22
N ALA A 380 -15.08 -21.36 -32.05
CA ALA A 380 -14.20 -21.74 -30.95
C ALA A 380 -14.60 -23.10 -30.32
N GLN A 381 -15.89 -23.42 -30.28
CA GLN A 381 -16.37 -24.73 -29.83
C GLN A 381 -15.81 -25.85 -30.71
N LYS A 382 -15.78 -25.68 -32.05
CA LYS A 382 -15.18 -26.63 -32.99
C LYS A 382 -13.68 -26.85 -32.72
N LEU A 383 -13.00 -25.85 -32.16
CA LEU A 383 -11.59 -25.92 -31.75
C LEU A 383 -11.40 -26.48 -30.33
N ASN A 384 -12.46 -27.04 -29.72
CA ASN A 384 -12.50 -27.62 -28.39
C ASN A 384 -12.14 -26.63 -27.25
N VAL A 385 -12.45 -25.34 -27.45
CA VAL A 385 -12.30 -24.32 -26.42
C VAL A 385 -13.36 -24.53 -25.33
N TRP A 386 -12.94 -24.76 -24.10
CA TRP A 386 -13.79 -25.04 -22.93
C TRP A 386 -14.74 -23.88 -22.63
N SER A 387 -14.22 -22.65 -22.59
CA SER A 387 -15.04 -21.47 -22.29
C SER A 387 -16.13 -21.22 -23.34
N ALA A 388 -15.90 -21.61 -24.60
CA ALA A 388 -16.92 -21.55 -25.65
C ALA A 388 -18.08 -22.53 -25.38
N LYS A 389 -17.77 -23.78 -25.00
CA LYS A 389 -18.77 -24.77 -24.60
C LYS A 389 -19.58 -24.29 -23.38
N TYR A 390 -18.89 -23.73 -22.39
CA TYR A 390 -19.54 -23.17 -21.21
C TYR A 390 -20.50 -22.03 -21.58
N LEU A 391 -20.09 -21.11 -22.45
CA LEU A 391 -20.93 -20.01 -22.88
C LEU A 391 -22.20 -20.49 -23.61
N LEU A 392 -22.07 -21.45 -24.53
CA LEU A 392 -23.23 -22.04 -25.25
C LEU A 392 -24.20 -22.75 -24.30
N SER A 393 -23.70 -23.33 -23.21
CA SER A 393 -24.56 -23.96 -22.20
C SER A 393 -25.36 -22.95 -21.37
N LYS A 394 -24.93 -21.69 -21.34
CA LYS A 394 -25.54 -20.63 -20.52
C LYS A 394 -26.34 -19.61 -21.31
N VAL A 395 -26.03 -19.42 -22.59
CA VAL A 395 -26.60 -18.34 -23.39
C VAL A 395 -27.33 -18.92 -24.60
N ASN A 396 -28.64 -18.67 -24.67
CA ASN A 396 -29.44 -18.94 -25.86
C ASN A 396 -29.39 -17.73 -26.81
N PHE A 397 -28.43 -17.75 -27.74
CA PHE A 397 -28.22 -16.67 -28.71
C PHE A 397 -29.45 -16.40 -29.58
N ASP A 398 -30.18 -17.44 -29.98
CA ASP A 398 -31.34 -17.29 -30.86
C ASP A 398 -32.48 -16.56 -30.15
N LYS A 399 -32.68 -16.85 -28.85
CA LYS A 399 -33.64 -16.12 -28.01
C LYS A 399 -33.29 -14.64 -27.91
N VAL A 400 -32.02 -14.32 -27.64
CA VAL A 400 -31.54 -12.93 -27.53
C VAL A 400 -31.68 -12.20 -28.87
N LYS A 401 -31.27 -12.83 -29.98
CA LYS A 401 -31.44 -12.29 -31.34
C LYS A 401 -32.92 -12.05 -31.67
N ASN A 402 -33.81 -12.95 -31.28
CA ASN A 402 -35.24 -12.77 -31.48
C ASN A 402 -35.79 -11.57 -30.72
N TYR A 403 -35.32 -11.30 -29.49
CA TYR A 403 -35.69 -10.08 -28.76
C TYR A 403 -35.27 -8.81 -29.51
N PHE A 404 -34.04 -8.73 -30.02
CA PHE A 404 -33.62 -7.57 -30.80
C PHE A 404 -34.40 -7.43 -32.12
N LYS A 405 -34.73 -8.54 -32.78
CA LYS A 405 -35.58 -8.55 -33.97
C LYS A 405 -36.98 -8.01 -33.68
N GLN A 406 -37.62 -8.45 -32.60
CA GLN A 406 -38.93 -7.96 -32.18
C GLN A 406 -38.87 -6.49 -31.74
N GLY A 407 -37.83 -6.11 -31.00
CA GLY A 407 -37.55 -4.72 -30.61
C GLY A 407 -37.41 -3.80 -31.81
N LYS A 408 -36.73 -4.23 -32.87
CA LYS A 408 -36.64 -3.51 -34.15
C LYS A 408 -38.01 -3.30 -34.81
N VAL A 409 -38.84 -4.34 -34.85
CA VAL A 409 -40.21 -4.24 -35.41
C VAL A 409 -41.06 -3.27 -34.58
N LEU A 410 -40.98 -3.33 -33.26
CA LEU A 410 -41.65 -2.38 -32.37
C LEU A 410 -41.15 -0.95 -32.65
N ALA A 411 -39.83 -0.77 -32.71
CA ALA A 411 -39.20 0.52 -32.94
C ALA A 411 -39.65 1.14 -34.26
N ALA A 412 -39.68 0.37 -35.36
CA ALA A 412 -40.14 0.84 -36.66
C ALA A 412 -41.62 1.29 -36.67
N ASN A 413 -42.44 0.72 -35.78
CA ASN A 413 -43.86 1.07 -35.65
C ASN A 413 -44.13 2.18 -34.60
N LEU A 414 -43.11 2.63 -33.86
CA LEU A 414 -43.23 3.70 -32.87
C LEU A 414 -43.90 4.97 -33.41
N PRO A 415 -43.68 5.47 -34.63
CA PRO A 415 -44.31 6.71 -35.09
C PRO A 415 -45.83 6.58 -35.18
N SER A 416 -46.31 5.44 -35.68
CA SER A 416 -47.74 5.15 -35.69
C SER A 416 -48.26 5.00 -34.26
N ILE A 417 -47.52 4.31 -33.38
CA ILE A 417 -47.87 4.17 -31.95
C ILE A 417 -47.80 5.52 -31.22
N LEU A 418 -47.01 6.48 -31.64
CA LEU A 418 -46.94 7.80 -30.99
C LEU A 418 -47.88 8.82 -31.64
N GLY A 419 -48.72 8.37 -32.58
CA GLY A 419 -49.77 9.20 -33.15
C GLY A 419 -49.29 10.19 -34.21
N LYS A 420 -48.17 9.91 -34.90
CA LYS A 420 -47.65 10.75 -35.99
C LYS A 420 -48.70 10.98 -37.09
N ASP A 421 -49.38 9.92 -37.51
CA ASP A 421 -50.35 9.99 -38.62
C ASP A 421 -51.75 10.43 -38.17
N LYS A 422 -52.10 10.15 -36.92
CA LYS A 422 -53.40 10.50 -36.31
C LYS A 422 -53.26 10.61 -34.80
N ARG A 423 -53.98 11.56 -34.19
CA ARG A 423 -54.04 11.69 -32.72
C ARG A 423 -54.56 10.38 -32.11
N LYS A 424 -53.83 9.86 -31.13
CA LYS A 424 -54.20 8.65 -30.38
C LYS A 424 -54.24 8.95 -28.89
N THR A 425 -55.21 8.38 -28.20
CA THR A 425 -55.35 8.47 -26.75
C THR A 425 -54.99 7.12 -26.16
N TYR A 426 -54.09 7.10 -25.18
CA TYR A 426 -53.61 5.89 -24.53
C TYR A 426 -54.09 5.83 -23.09
N LEU A 427 -54.60 4.67 -22.69
CA LEU A 427 -54.83 4.33 -21.29
C LEU A 427 -53.61 3.51 -20.81
N VAL A 428 -52.81 4.08 -19.91
CA VAL A 428 -51.69 3.38 -19.28
C VAL A 428 -52.15 2.83 -17.93
N LEU A 429 -52.25 1.50 -17.82
CA LEU A 429 -52.61 0.80 -16.59
C LEU A 429 -51.34 0.28 -15.92
N PHE A 430 -51.01 0.81 -14.74
CA PHE A 430 -49.96 0.26 -13.89
C PHE A 430 -50.52 -0.89 -13.05
N HIS A 431 -50.29 -2.13 -13.49
CA HIS A 431 -50.65 -3.30 -12.71
C HIS A 431 -49.49 -3.69 -11.77
N ARG A 432 -49.76 -3.78 -10.47
CA ARG A 432 -48.77 -4.18 -9.46
C ARG A 432 -48.53 -5.69 -9.57
N LEU A 433 -47.42 -6.09 -10.19
CA LEU A 433 -47.00 -7.50 -10.20
C LEU A 433 -46.67 -7.95 -8.78
N ASN A 434 -47.33 -9.02 -8.32
CA ASN A 434 -47.06 -9.62 -7.03
C ASN A 434 -45.70 -10.33 -7.06
N ARG A 435 -44.95 -10.20 -5.97
CA ARG A 435 -43.54 -10.63 -5.86
C ARG A 435 -43.34 -12.16 -5.96
N SER A 436 -44.42 -12.94 -5.99
CA SER A 436 -44.43 -14.40 -6.07
C SER A 436 -44.14 -14.96 -7.46
N ASP A 437 -44.26 -14.15 -8.52
CA ASP A 437 -44.30 -14.68 -9.89
C ASP A 437 -42.96 -14.51 -10.64
N ILE A 438 -41.88 -14.15 -9.95
CA ILE A 438 -40.55 -13.87 -10.54
C ILE A 438 -39.45 -14.75 -9.89
N ILE A 439 -39.71 -16.03 -9.64
CA ILE A 439 -38.65 -17.02 -9.34
C ILE A 439 -38.44 -17.93 -10.53
#